data_AF-W1P5K7-F1
#
_entry.id   AF-W1P5K7-F1
#
_cell.length_a   1.000
_cell.length_b   1.000
_cell.length_c   1.000
_cell.angle_alpha   90.00
_cell.angle_beta   90.00
_cell.angle_gamma   90.00
#
_symmetry.space_group_name_H-M   'P 1'
#
loop_
_entity.id
_entity.type
_entity.pdbx_description
1 polymer ?
#
loop_
_entity_poly.entity_id
_entity_poly.type
_entity_poly.pdbx_seq_one_letter_code
_entity_poly.pdbx_strand_id
1 'polypeptide(L)'
;MAGSRRSYRKSRPKVRVGLPKRHPNVFKPSFSIPPKLRTFSRGDWDEKGTVLENYRSFGVVSNPNLLGAQARTTHIIESDALQVPPPKKEYYQNNDGISPPNDPEFEPIDSGSDLEEDDLKEALRKKRRDGKVAPPQPLTRIQRVYISRLIAKYGDDYEKMFMDIKLNAMQHTVAELKKLCKRYYIPNMKAKENCSIVAHSEGA
;
A
#
# COMPACT_ATOMS: atom_id res chain seq x y z
N MET A 1 -42.59 -19.05 44.59
CA MET A 1 -42.90 -19.98 43.47
C MET A 1 -41.96 -19.71 42.29
N ALA A 2 -40.77 -20.32 42.28
CA ALA A 2 -39.83 -20.19 41.16
C ALA A 2 -40.20 -21.21 40.08
N GLY A 3 -40.84 -20.75 39.00
CA GLY A 3 -41.17 -21.60 37.86
C GLY A 3 -39.93 -22.14 37.14
N SER A 4 -40.05 -23.27 36.44
CA SER A 4 -38.91 -23.90 35.76
C SER A 4 -38.25 -22.95 34.75
N ARG A 5 -36.92 -23.05 34.61
CA ARG A 5 -36.14 -22.23 33.66
C ARG A 5 -36.68 -22.32 32.23
N ARG A 6 -37.29 -23.46 31.86
CA ARG A 6 -37.91 -23.69 30.56
C ARG A 6 -39.18 -22.86 30.36
N SER A 7 -40.01 -22.74 31.39
CA SER A 7 -41.19 -21.86 31.40
C SER A 7 -40.78 -20.40 31.24
N TYR A 8 -39.78 -19.98 32.03
CA TYR A 8 -39.27 -18.60 32.01
C TYR A 8 -38.67 -18.19 30.66
N ARG A 9 -37.97 -19.09 29.95
CA ARG A 9 -37.45 -18.79 28.61
C ARG A 9 -38.52 -18.73 27.52
N LYS A 10 -39.69 -19.37 27.73
CA LYS A 10 -40.82 -19.33 26.79
C LYS A 10 -41.70 -18.10 26.97
N SER A 11 -41.90 -17.64 28.20
CA SER A 11 -42.74 -16.49 28.50
C SER A 11 -42.06 -15.14 28.26
N ARG A 12 -40.73 -15.11 28.17
CA ARG A 12 -40.00 -13.86 27.91
C ARG A 12 -40.16 -13.40 26.46
N PRO A 13 -40.58 -12.14 26.22
CA PRO A 13 -40.58 -11.58 24.89
C PRO A 13 -39.14 -11.57 24.34
N LYS A 14 -38.94 -12.21 23.18
CA LYS A 14 -37.64 -12.19 22.50
C LYS A 14 -37.45 -10.80 21.89
N VAL A 15 -36.44 -10.07 22.37
CA VAL A 15 -35.99 -8.84 21.72
C VAL A 15 -35.48 -9.22 20.33
N ARG A 16 -36.25 -8.86 19.29
CA ARG A 16 -35.85 -9.07 17.90
C ARG A 16 -34.93 -7.93 17.51
N VAL A 17 -33.62 -8.15 17.60
CA VAL A 17 -32.62 -7.20 17.07
C VAL A 17 -32.55 -7.40 15.56
N GLY A 18 -33.48 -6.76 14.84
CA GLY A 18 -33.47 -6.73 13.38
C GLY A 18 -32.47 -5.71 12.87
N LEU A 19 -31.72 -6.05 11.81
CA LEU A 19 -30.96 -5.04 11.09
C LEU A 19 -31.93 -3.99 10.51
N PRO A 20 -31.61 -2.69 10.57
CA PRO A 20 -32.41 -1.66 9.92
C PRO A 20 -32.60 -1.99 8.44
N LYS A 21 -33.83 -1.91 7.94
CA LYS A 21 -34.12 -2.12 6.51
C LYS A 21 -33.31 -1.11 5.70
N ARG A 22 -32.49 -1.60 4.76
CA ARG A 22 -31.78 -0.73 3.81
C ARG A 22 -32.79 -0.22 2.78
N HIS A 23 -32.81 1.09 2.55
CA HIS A 23 -33.62 1.71 1.50
C HIS A 23 -32.73 1.93 0.26
N PRO A 24 -32.74 1.04 -0.74
CA PRO A 24 -31.80 1.09 -1.86
C PRO A 24 -31.94 2.37 -2.70
N ASN A 25 -33.11 3.01 -2.67
CA ASN A 25 -33.40 4.23 -3.44
C ASN A 25 -33.08 5.52 -2.67
N VAL A 26 -32.63 5.44 -1.42
CA VAL A 26 -32.25 6.61 -0.61
C VAL A 26 -30.73 6.73 -0.61
N PHE A 27 -30.20 7.54 -1.51
CA PHE A 27 -28.79 7.91 -1.51
C PHE A 27 -28.51 8.79 -0.30
N LYS A 28 -27.80 8.24 0.69
CA LYS A 28 -27.21 9.04 1.77
C LYS A 28 -25.84 9.50 1.26
N PRO A 29 -25.61 10.80 1.03
CA PRO A 29 -24.29 11.26 0.65
C PRO A 29 -23.29 10.84 1.73
N SER A 30 -22.11 10.39 1.31
CA SER A 30 -21.04 9.95 2.22
C SER A 30 -20.61 11.05 3.20
N PHE A 31 -20.82 12.31 2.82
CA PHE A 31 -20.56 13.48 3.62
C PHE A 31 -21.63 14.54 3.38
N SER A 32 -22.24 15.06 4.44
CA SER A 32 -23.13 16.22 4.39
C SER A 32 -22.43 17.38 5.06
N ILE A 33 -22.13 18.42 4.29
CA ILE A 33 -21.58 19.68 4.84
C ILE A 33 -22.62 20.23 5.82
N PRO A 34 -22.28 20.41 7.11
CA PRO A 34 -23.21 20.93 8.11
C PRO A 34 -23.71 22.31 7.68
N PRO A 35 -24.96 22.67 8.01
CA PRO A 35 -25.60 23.90 7.51
C PRO A 35 -24.79 25.16 7.83
N LYS A 36 -24.05 25.18 8.95
CA LYS A 36 -23.13 26.25 9.34
C LYS A 36 -21.94 26.44 8.39
N LEU A 37 -21.49 25.38 7.74
CA LEU A 37 -20.37 25.44 6.79
C LEU A 37 -20.84 25.79 5.37
N ARG A 38 -22.12 25.57 5.04
CA ARG A 38 -22.70 25.91 3.74
C ARG A 38 -22.82 27.42 3.47
N THR A 39 -22.75 28.24 4.52
CA THR A 39 -22.77 29.71 4.37
C THR A 39 -21.43 30.25 3.87
N PHE A 40 -20.32 29.60 4.24
CA PHE A 40 -18.97 30.01 3.82
C PHE A 40 -18.63 29.57 2.39
N SER A 41 -19.21 28.47 1.92
CA SER A 41 -19.01 27.96 0.56
C SER A 41 -19.73 28.75 -0.54
N ARG A 42 -20.28 29.93 -0.23
CA ARG A 42 -20.98 30.80 -1.20
C ARG A 42 -20.14 31.99 -1.66
N GLY A 43 -18.87 32.07 -1.25
CA GLY A 43 -17.96 33.09 -1.77
C GLY A 43 -17.75 32.88 -3.27
N ASP A 44 -17.79 33.96 -4.05
CA ASP A 44 -17.28 33.92 -5.41
C ASP A 44 -15.74 33.84 -5.35
N TRP A 45 -15.16 33.06 -6.25
CA TRP A 45 -13.70 32.98 -6.37
C TRP A 45 -13.16 34.29 -6.96
N ASP A 46 -12.29 35.00 -6.26
CA ASP A 46 -11.65 36.20 -6.82
C ASP A 46 -10.56 35.78 -7.82
N GLU A 47 -10.74 36.14 -9.10
CA GLU A 47 -9.79 35.86 -10.17
C GLU A 47 -8.47 36.63 -10.01
N LYS A 48 -8.50 37.78 -9.33
CA LYS A 48 -7.32 38.65 -9.12
C LYS A 48 -6.66 38.42 -7.77
N GLY A 49 -7.38 37.82 -6.83
CA GLY A 49 -6.91 37.53 -5.48
C GLY A 49 -5.90 36.40 -5.41
N THR A 50 -5.17 36.31 -4.30
CA THR A 50 -4.25 35.19 -4.06
C THR A 50 -5.03 33.91 -3.72
N VAL A 51 -4.42 32.76 -4.00
CA VAL A 51 -4.98 31.45 -3.63
C VAL A 51 -5.23 31.38 -2.11
N LEU A 52 -4.33 31.93 -1.29
CA LEU A 52 -4.50 31.94 0.17
C LEU A 52 -5.71 32.75 0.62
N GLU A 53 -5.93 33.94 0.05
CA GLU A 53 -7.07 34.80 0.38
C GLU A 53 -8.40 34.15 0.01
N ASN A 54 -8.44 33.50 -1.16
CA ASN A 54 -9.62 32.77 -1.60
C ASN A 54 -9.94 31.60 -0.67
N TYR A 55 -8.98 30.71 -0.38
CA TYR A 55 -9.21 29.60 0.54
C TYR A 55 -9.59 30.08 1.96
N ARG A 56 -8.96 31.15 2.44
CA ARG A 56 -9.30 31.79 3.72
C ARG A 56 -10.73 32.32 3.74
N SER A 57 -11.23 32.91 2.65
CA SER A 57 -12.61 33.41 2.57
C SER A 57 -13.64 32.26 2.64
N PHE A 58 -13.29 31.09 2.10
CA PHE A 58 -14.08 29.87 2.24
C PHE A 58 -13.97 29.21 3.63
N GLY A 59 -13.08 29.69 4.50
CA GLY A 59 -12.80 29.09 5.80
C GLY A 59 -12.09 27.74 5.70
N VAL A 60 -11.38 27.49 4.60
CA VAL A 60 -10.63 26.27 4.33
C VAL A 60 -9.14 26.61 4.25
N VAL A 61 -8.30 25.63 4.61
CA VAL A 61 -6.85 25.76 4.54
C VAL A 61 -6.37 25.41 3.13
N SER A 62 -5.47 26.22 2.57
CA SER A 62 -4.86 25.95 1.26
C SER A 62 -3.98 24.70 1.24
N ASN A 63 -3.26 24.44 2.34
CA ASN A 63 -2.36 23.31 2.50
C ASN A 63 -2.75 22.40 3.66
N PRO A 64 -3.27 21.20 3.38
CA PRO A 64 -3.70 20.29 4.43
C PRO A 64 -2.53 19.80 5.30
N ASN A 65 -1.30 19.83 4.81
CA ASN A 65 -0.13 19.41 5.59
C ASN A 65 0.19 20.40 6.73
N LEU A 66 -0.33 21.62 6.68
CA LEU A 66 -0.20 22.63 7.75
C LEU A 66 -1.29 22.48 8.83
N LEU A 67 -2.28 21.59 8.64
CA LEU A 67 -3.32 21.26 9.63
C LEU A 67 -2.70 20.50 10.81
N GLY A 68 -2.05 21.23 11.71
CA GLY A 68 -1.34 20.68 12.87
C GLY A 68 -0.16 21.53 13.30
N ALA A 69 0.35 22.38 12.42
CA ALA A 69 1.35 23.39 12.72
C ALA A 69 0.69 24.61 13.41
N GLN A 70 0.07 24.41 14.57
CA GLN A 70 -0.48 25.50 15.37
C GLN A 70 0.64 26.11 16.22
N ALA A 71 1.07 27.32 15.88
CA ALA A 71 2.01 28.08 16.70
C ALA A 71 1.30 28.68 17.92
N ARG A 72 0.80 27.86 18.86
CA ARG A 72 0.17 28.29 20.14
C ARG A 72 -0.98 29.33 20.02
N THR A 73 -1.39 29.69 18.82
CA THR A 73 -2.44 30.66 18.51
C THR A 73 -3.71 29.93 18.11
N THR A 74 -4.85 30.59 18.33
CA THR A 74 -6.18 30.08 18.00
C THR A 74 -6.49 30.06 16.50
N HIS A 75 -5.65 30.67 15.67
CA HIS A 75 -5.90 30.86 14.23
C HIS A 75 -4.81 30.16 13.41
N ILE A 76 -5.19 29.58 12.28
CA ILE A 76 -4.26 28.93 11.35
C ILE A 76 -3.43 30.03 10.68
N ILE A 77 -2.11 29.98 10.88
CA ILE A 77 -1.16 30.93 10.27
C ILE A 77 -0.77 30.36 8.89
N GLU A 78 -1.49 30.79 7.86
CA GLU A 78 -1.10 30.58 6.46
C GLU A 78 -0.36 31.83 5.97
N SER A 79 0.85 31.63 5.45
CA SER A 79 1.64 32.65 4.76
C SER A 79 2.30 32.02 3.54
N ASP A 80 2.54 32.82 2.50
CA ASP A 80 3.15 32.34 1.25
C ASP A 80 4.50 31.64 1.50
N ALA A 81 5.29 32.14 2.45
CA ALA A 81 6.59 31.58 2.81
C ALA A 81 6.52 30.15 3.37
N LEU A 82 5.41 29.78 4.03
CA LEU A 82 5.19 28.43 4.57
C LEU A 82 4.66 27.45 3.50
N GLN A 83 4.18 27.98 2.38
CA GLN A 83 3.61 27.22 1.28
C GLN A 83 4.64 26.83 0.22
N VAL A 84 5.77 27.54 0.18
CA VAL A 84 6.90 27.15 -0.66
C VAL A 84 7.51 25.88 -0.05
N PRO A 85 7.70 24.80 -0.84
CA PRO A 85 8.46 23.66 -0.35
C PRO A 85 9.82 24.15 0.15
N PRO A 86 10.34 23.61 1.26
CA PRO A 86 11.64 24.05 1.77
C PRO A 86 12.64 24.06 0.62
N PRO A 87 13.48 25.10 0.49
CA PRO A 87 14.45 25.16 -0.59
C PRO A 87 15.22 23.85 -0.57
N LYS A 88 15.23 23.13 -1.71
CA LYS A 88 16.10 21.97 -1.86
C LYS A 88 17.48 22.48 -1.45
N LYS A 89 18.11 21.83 -0.46
CA LYS A 89 19.50 22.12 -0.12
C LYS A 89 20.27 21.94 -1.43
N GLU A 90 20.56 23.04 -2.12
CA GLU A 90 21.50 23.04 -3.21
C GLU A 90 22.80 22.61 -2.54
N TYR A 91 23.23 21.39 -2.85
CA TYR A 91 24.54 20.93 -2.47
C TYR A 91 25.51 21.86 -3.21
N TYR A 92 25.97 22.92 -2.55
CA TYR A 92 27.01 23.75 -3.08
C TYR A 92 28.22 22.83 -3.32
N GLN A 93 28.55 22.60 -4.59
CA GLN A 93 29.86 22.09 -4.99
C GLN A 93 30.86 23.21 -4.73
N ASN A 94 31.30 23.34 -3.48
CA ASN A 94 32.45 24.16 -3.15
C ASN A 94 33.69 23.35 -3.52
N ASN A 95 34.54 23.93 -4.37
CA ASN A 95 35.79 23.35 -4.87
C ASN A 95 36.93 23.29 -3.82
N ASP A 96 36.60 23.43 -2.55
CA ASP A 96 37.56 23.38 -1.46
C ASP A 96 37.27 22.09 -0.69
N GLY A 97 38.13 21.09 -0.88
CA GLY A 97 37.96 19.67 -0.50
C GLY A 97 37.80 19.37 0.99
N ILE A 98 36.84 20.01 1.66
CA ILE A 98 36.35 19.67 2.99
C ILE A 98 34.94 19.13 2.78
N SER A 99 34.86 17.81 2.64
CA SER A 99 33.61 17.06 2.72
C SER A 99 32.90 17.46 4.04
N PRO A 100 31.61 17.84 4.01
CA PRO A 100 30.86 18.00 5.24
C PRO A 100 30.92 16.67 6.01
N PRO A 101 31.03 16.68 7.35
CA PRO A 101 30.93 15.47 8.14
C PRO A 101 29.69 14.69 7.68
N ASN A 102 29.88 13.42 7.32
CA ASN A 102 28.80 12.47 7.13
C ASN A 102 28.15 12.22 8.50
N ASP A 103 27.45 13.22 9.04
CA ASP A 103 26.62 13.05 10.22
C ASP A 103 25.32 12.39 9.74
N PRO A 104 25.07 11.10 10.07
CA PRO A 104 23.86 10.38 9.66
C PRO A 104 22.58 10.92 10.32
N GLU A 105 22.70 11.95 11.17
CA GLU A 105 21.63 12.48 12.00
C GLU A 105 20.74 13.52 11.29
N PHE A 106 21.16 14.01 10.11
CA PHE A 106 20.45 15.08 9.38
C PHE A 106 20.17 14.78 7.90
N GLU A 107 20.12 13.50 7.51
CA GLU A 107 19.42 13.14 6.28
C GLU A 107 17.93 13.45 6.47
N PRO A 108 17.26 14.09 5.49
CA PRO A 108 15.81 14.25 5.55
C PRO A 108 15.23 12.86 5.75
N ILE A 109 14.55 12.63 6.86
CA ILE A 109 13.87 11.38 7.14
C ILE A 109 12.94 11.17 5.97
N ASP A 110 13.34 10.31 5.03
CA ASP A 110 12.47 9.82 3.98
C ASP A 110 11.42 8.99 4.71
N SER A 111 10.36 9.70 5.13
CA SER A 111 9.12 9.11 5.60
C SER A 111 8.40 8.39 4.44
N GLY A 112 9.15 7.94 3.43
CA GLY A 112 8.81 6.85 2.54
C GLY A 112 8.47 5.63 3.36
N SER A 113 7.17 5.44 3.51
CA SER A 113 6.61 4.32 4.24
C SER A 113 7.17 3.01 3.67
N ASP A 114 7.49 2.08 4.55
CA ASP A 114 7.86 0.70 4.19
C ASP A 114 6.69 -0.08 3.53
N LEU A 115 5.53 0.57 3.39
CA LEU A 115 4.34 0.03 2.73
C LEU A 115 4.40 0.12 1.20
N GLU A 116 5.29 0.94 0.63
CA GLU A 116 5.43 1.03 -0.82
C GLU A 116 6.05 -0.25 -1.39
N GLU A 117 5.34 -0.85 -2.34
CA GLU A 117 5.74 -2.05 -3.08
C GLU A 117 7.06 -1.82 -3.84
N ASP A 118 7.87 -2.88 -3.94
CA ASP A 118 9.20 -2.79 -4.54
C ASP A 118 9.18 -2.35 -6.00
N ASP A 119 8.14 -2.73 -6.74
CA ASP A 119 7.97 -2.36 -8.14
C ASP A 119 7.84 -0.84 -8.31
N LEU A 120 7.19 -0.16 -7.35
CA LEU A 120 7.07 1.29 -7.32
C LEU A 120 8.40 1.96 -6.96
N LYS A 121 9.15 1.37 -6.01
CA LYS A 121 10.49 1.85 -5.67
C LYS A 121 11.45 1.74 -6.85
N GLU A 122 11.41 0.62 -7.59
CA GLU A 122 12.24 0.41 -8.78
C GLU A 122 11.89 1.40 -9.91
N ALA A 123 10.61 1.59 -10.21
CA ALA A 123 10.14 2.55 -11.23
C ALA A 123 10.60 3.98 -10.91
N LEU A 124 10.56 4.37 -9.62
CA LEU A 124 11.03 5.68 -9.13
C LEU A 124 12.54 5.74 -8.88
N ARG A 125 13.29 4.66 -9.19
CA ARG A 125 14.73 4.52 -8.94
C ARG A 125 15.14 4.75 -7.48
N LYS A 126 14.23 4.50 -6.54
CA LYS A 126 14.50 4.53 -5.11
C LYS A 126 15.06 3.18 -4.68
N LYS A 127 16.12 3.19 -3.86
CA LYS A 127 16.65 1.97 -3.24
C LYS A 127 16.01 1.78 -1.87
N ARG A 128 15.81 0.51 -1.49
CA ARG A 128 15.50 0.17 -0.10
C ARG A 128 16.64 0.62 0.82
N ARG A 129 16.32 1.08 2.03
CA ARG A 129 17.30 1.46 3.05
C ARG A 129 18.27 0.32 3.37
N ASP A 130 17.76 -0.92 3.42
CA ASP A 130 18.57 -2.10 3.74
C ASP A 130 19.41 -2.62 2.54
N GLY A 131 19.23 -2.07 1.34
CA GLY A 131 19.88 -2.53 0.11
C GLY A 131 19.52 -3.95 -0.37
N LYS A 132 18.75 -4.71 0.42
CA LYS A 132 18.36 -6.10 0.13
C LYS A 132 17.03 -6.16 -0.62
N VAL A 133 17.04 -6.82 -1.78
CA VAL A 133 15.82 -7.12 -2.55
C VAL A 133 14.99 -8.17 -1.81
N ALA A 134 13.66 -8.01 -1.79
CA ALA A 134 12.79 -9.02 -1.19
C ALA A 134 12.99 -10.38 -1.88
N PRO A 135 13.05 -11.50 -1.11
CA PRO A 135 13.05 -12.81 -1.73
C PRO A 135 11.75 -12.99 -2.53
N PRO A 136 11.82 -13.61 -3.72
CA PRO A 136 10.64 -13.81 -4.54
C PRO A 136 9.62 -14.66 -3.79
N GLN A 137 8.35 -14.26 -3.84
CA GLN A 137 7.28 -15.00 -3.18
C GLN A 137 7.21 -16.45 -3.70
N PRO A 138 7.03 -17.44 -2.81
CA PRO A 138 6.83 -18.82 -3.24
C PRO A 138 5.56 -18.93 -4.10
N LEU A 139 5.53 -19.94 -4.94
CA LEU A 139 4.42 -20.19 -5.83
C LEU A 139 3.21 -20.76 -5.05
N THR A 140 1.98 -20.40 -5.42
CA THR A 140 0.80 -20.99 -4.77
C THR A 140 0.65 -22.47 -5.13
N ARG A 141 -0.08 -23.26 -4.32
CA ARG A 141 -0.28 -24.70 -4.56
C ARG A 141 -0.92 -24.98 -5.92
N ILE A 142 -1.91 -24.18 -6.32
CA ILE A 142 -2.59 -24.31 -7.61
C ILE A 142 -1.65 -23.95 -8.77
N GLN A 143 -0.92 -22.83 -8.65
CA GLN A 143 0.08 -22.44 -9.64
C GLN A 143 1.16 -23.51 -9.81
N ARG A 144 1.53 -24.21 -8.73
CA ARG A 144 2.55 -25.28 -8.78
C ARG A 144 2.09 -26.46 -9.62
N VAL A 145 0.85 -26.91 -9.43
CA VAL A 145 0.24 -27.99 -10.22
C VAL A 145 0.06 -27.56 -11.68
N TYR A 146 -0.31 -26.30 -11.90
CA TYR A 146 -0.47 -25.74 -13.23
C TYR A 146 0.86 -25.74 -14.01
N ILE A 147 1.90 -25.16 -13.44
CA ILE A 147 3.24 -25.11 -14.06
C ILE A 147 3.83 -26.52 -14.21
N SER A 148 3.64 -27.41 -13.23
CA SER A 148 4.18 -28.77 -13.33
C SER A 148 3.66 -29.52 -14.56
N ARG A 149 2.40 -29.27 -14.97
CA ARG A 149 1.83 -29.86 -16.18
C ARG A 149 2.45 -29.28 -17.46
N LEU A 150 2.68 -27.97 -17.47
CA LEU A 150 3.33 -27.30 -18.60
C LEU A 150 4.79 -27.76 -18.77
N ILE A 151 5.56 -27.79 -17.68
CA ILE A 151 6.95 -28.27 -17.67
C ILE A 151 7.01 -29.75 -18.08
N ALA A 152 6.09 -30.59 -17.59
CA ALA A 152 6.08 -32.02 -17.95
C ALA A 152 5.86 -32.26 -19.46
N LYS A 153 5.15 -31.37 -20.16
CA LYS A 153 4.87 -31.52 -21.60
C LYS A 153 5.89 -30.83 -22.49
N TYR A 154 6.36 -29.64 -22.11
CA TYR A 154 7.16 -28.77 -22.97
C TYR A 154 8.59 -28.49 -22.44
N GLY A 155 8.92 -28.91 -21.22
CA GLY A 155 10.22 -28.67 -20.62
C GLY A 155 10.49 -27.18 -20.40
N ASP A 156 11.44 -26.61 -21.13
CA ASP A 156 11.86 -25.21 -21.06
C ASP A 156 11.40 -24.37 -22.27
N ASP A 157 10.62 -24.94 -23.20
CA ASP A 157 10.12 -24.26 -24.40
C ASP A 157 8.93 -23.32 -24.09
N TYR A 158 9.21 -22.11 -23.63
CA TYR A 158 8.19 -21.14 -23.22
C TYR A 158 7.24 -20.69 -24.35
N GLU A 159 7.75 -20.61 -25.59
CA GLU A 159 6.92 -20.24 -26.75
C GLU A 159 5.87 -21.32 -27.04
N LYS A 160 6.24 -22.60 -26.94
CA LYS A 160 5.30 -23.71 -27.12
C LYS A 160 4.27 -23.78 -25.98
N MET A 161 4.69 -23.49 -24.74
CA MET A 161 3.77 -23.36 -23.61
C MET A 161 2.75 -22.24 -23.81
N PHE A 162 3.19 -21.10 -24.35
CA PHE A 162 2.32 -19.97 -24.64
C PHE A 162 1.25 -20.33 -25.69
N MET A 163 1.63 -21.06 -26.73
CA MET A 163 0.72 -21.49 -27.80
C MET A 163 -0.26 -22.60 -27.37
N ASP A 164 -0.02 -23.32 -26.27
CA ASP A 164 -0.92 -24.37 -25.79
C ASP A 164 -2.14 -23.77 -25.07
N ILE A 165 -3.17 -23.40 -25.82
CA ILE A 165 -4.42 -22.82 -25.28
C ILE A 165 -5.11 -23.75 -24.26
N LYS A 166 -4.90 -25.07 -24.33
CA LYS A 166 -5.57 -26.03 -23.44
C LYS A 166 -4.91 -26.11 -22.07
N LEU A 167 -3.58 -26.20 -22.04
CA LEU A 167 -2.84 -26.20 -20.77
C LEU A 167 -2.64 -24.79 -20.24
N ASN A 168 -2.43 -23.80 -21.11
CA ASN A 168 -2.34 -22.38 -20.78
C ASN A 168 -3.72 -21.69 -20.82
N ALA A 169 -4.70 -22.25 -20.11
CA ALA A 169 -6.09 -21.74 -20.16
C ALA A 169 -6.23 -20.29 -19.67
N MET A 170 -5.32 -19.83 -18.79
CA MET A 170 -5.28 -18.44 -18.32
C MET A 170 -4.53 -17.49 -19.27
N GLN A 171 -4.06 -17.98 -20.41
CA GLN A 171 -3.37 -17.20 -21.46
C GLN A 171 -2.19 -16.36 -20.92
N HIS A 172 -1.41 -16.94 -20.01
CA HIS A 172 -0.22 -16.27 -19.49
C HIS A 172 0.76 -15.94 -20.61
N THR A 173 1.31 -14.73 -20.58
CA THR A 173 2.32 -14.29 -21.54
C THR A 173 3.63 -15.09 -21.39
N VAL A 174 4.47 -15.11 -22.42
CA VAL A 174 5.78 -15.79 -22.39
C VAL A 174 6.64 -15.32 -21.21
N ALA A 175 6.62 -14.01 -20.93
CA ALA A 175 7.37 -13.41 -19.83
C ALA A 175 6.85 -13.88 -18.45
N GLU A 176 5.53 -13.97 -18.28
CA GLU A 176 4.91 -14.51 -17.07
C GLU A 176 5.24 -15.97 -16.87
N LEU A 177 5.11 -16.81 -17.90
CA LEU A 177 5.49 -18.22 -17.86
C LEU A 177 6.95 -18.40 -17.46
N LYS A 178 7.86 -17.56 -17.99
CA LYS A 178 9.28 -17.55 -17.59
C LYS A 178 9.46 -17.19 -16.12
N LYS A 179 8.78 -16.17 -15.61
CA LYS A 179 8.82 -15.79 -14.17
C LYS A 179 8.30 -16.92 -13.27
N LEU A 180 7.19 -17.53 -13.69
CA LEU A 180 6.51 -18.62 -13.00
C LEU A 180 7.38 -19.89 -12.94
N CYS A 181 7.94 -20.33 -14.07
CA CYS A 181 8.86 -21.46 -14.13
C CYS A 181 10.13 -21.22 -13.31
N LYS A 182 10.72 -20.01 -13.37
CA LYS A 182 11.85 -19.64 -12.49
C LYS A 182 11.49 -19.81 -11.02
N ARG A 183 10.31 -19.33 -10.59
CA ARG A 183 9.82 -19.46 -9.21
C ARG A 183 9.54 -20.92 -8.82
N TYR A 184 9.21 -21.81 -9.75
CA TYR A 184 8.96 -23.22 -9.48
C TYR A 184 10.21 -23.98 -8.97
N TYR A 185 11.40 -23.59 -9.44
CA TYR A 185 12.66 -24.22 -9.07
C TYR A 185 13.25 -23.71 -7.74
N ILE A 186 12.96 -22.46 -7.35
CA ILE A 186 13.44 -21.84 -6.10
C ILE A 186 13.08 -22.62 -4.81
N PRO A 187 11.86 -23.16 -4.62
CA PRO A 187 11.50 -23.87 -3.38
C PRO A 187 12.21 -25.22 -3.20
N ASN A 188 12.98 -25.72 -4.18
CA ASN A 188 13.64 -27.02 -4.10
C ASN A 188 15.14 -26.96 -3.72
N MET A 189 15.76 -25.79 -3.61
CA MET A 189 17.17 -25.70 -3.18
C MET A 189 17.35 -25.96 -1.68
N LYS A 190 16.44 -25.46 -0.83
CA LYS A 190 16.49 -25.69 0.62
C LYS A 190 16.15 -27.13 1.05
N ALA A 191 15.50 -27.91 0.20
CA ALA A 191 15.15 -29.31 0.49
C ALA A 191 16.25 -30.30 0.07
N LYS A 192 17.09 -29.95 -0.92
CA LYS A 192 18.20 -30.82 -1.37
C LYS A 192 19.41 -30.73 -0.45
N GLU A 193 19.69 -29.56 0.13
CA GLU A 193 20.81 -29.38 1.09
C GLU A 193 20.59 -30.15 2.41
N ASN A 194 19.33 -30.36 2.83
CA ASN A 194 19.02 -31.12 4.03
C ASN A 194 18.98 -32.65 3.82
N CYS A 195 18.95 -33.13 2.57
CA CYS A 195 18.94 -34.57 2.26
C CYS A 195 20.36 -35.13 2.05
N SER A 196 21.32 -34.29 1.65
CA SER A 196 22.72 -34.70 1.48
C SER A 196 23.51 -34.82 2.80
N ILE A 197 23.03 -34.22 3.90
CA ILE A 197 23.71 -34.28 5.21
C ILE A 197 23.41 -35.59 5.96
N VAL A 198 22.29 -36.28 5.66
CA VAL A 198 21.91 -37.53 6.35
C VAL A 198 22.57 -38.78 5.75
N ALA A 199 23.04 -38.72 4.50
CA ALA A 199 23.57 -39.89 3.79
C ALA A 199 25.05 -40.26 4.11
N HIS A 200 25.74 -39.50 4.96
CA HIS A 200 27.15 -39.74 5.31
C HIS A 200 27.39 -40.19 6.76
N SER A 201 26.33 -40.44 7.54
CA SER A 201 26.41 -40.83 8.96
C SER A 201 25.81 -42.20 9.30
N GLU A 202 25.42 -43.00 8.30
CA GLU A 202 25.00 -44.39 8.50
C GLU A 202 25.84 -45.30 7.59
N GLY A 203 27.05 -45.60 8.04
CA GLY A 203 28.01 -46.46 7.35
C GLY A 203 29.17 -46.75 8.30
N ALA A 204 28.87 -47.51 9.35
CA ALA A 204 29.86 -48.22 10.16
C ALA A 204 30.43 -49.42 9.38
#